data_AF-M7A077-F1
#
_entry.id   AF-M7A077-F1
#
_cell.length_a   1.000
_cell.length_b   1.000
_cell.length_c   1.000
_cell.angle_alpha   90.00
_cell.angle_beta   90.00
_cell.angle_gamma   90.00
#
_symmetry.space_group_name_H-M   'P 1'
#
loop_
_entity.id
_entity.type
_entity.pdbx_description
1 polymer ?
#
loop_
_entity_poly.entity_id
_entity_poly.type
_entity_poly.pdbx_seq_one_letter_code
_entity_poly.pdbx_strand_id
1 'polypeptide(L)'
;MGGILNYQAAMSVSAATGLVDVAAHYGLYSKESPNVLITRPGKTLLGGNGGIDSINSVAIFSSEPSRLKPKKIKIKRLFLNQNWANDNEIGTLYSSTTVNLNPGFITKTPYSLALVKMQPGRYVMVNVFNSKGELLKTDQDFQFDSSKLKIRNENGILKGILI
;
A
#
# COMPACT_ATOMS: atom_id res chain seq x y z
N MET A 1 -9.87 -2.18 -16.89
CA MET A 1 -9.11 -3.22 -16.15
C MET A 1 -7.61 -3.26 -16.50
N GLY A 2 -6.97 -2.16 -16.95
CA GLY A 2 -5.54 -2.17 -17.32
C GLY A 2 -4.55 -1.71 -16.23
N GLY A 3 -5.02 -0.96 -15.22
CA GLY A 3 -4.12 -0.34 -14.23
C GLY A 3 -3.39 -1.32 -13.30
N ILE A 4 -4.10 -2.32 -12.78
CA ILE A 4 -3.54 -3.27 -11.80
C ILE A 4 -2.51 -4.21 -12.43
N LEU A 5 -2.77 -4.69 -13.65
CA LEU A 5 -1.84 -5.57 -14.39
C LEU A 5 -0.54 -4.83 -14.76
N ASN A 6 -0.64 -3.55 -15.16
CA ASN A 6 0.52 -2.71 -15.45
C ASN A 6 1.35 -2.43 -14.19
N TYR A 7 0.71 -2.24 -13.03
CA TYR A 7 1.40 -2.00 -11.77
C TYR A 7 2.18 -3.22 -11.29
N GLN A 8 1.58 -4.41 -11.36
CA GLN A 8 2.27 -5.66 -11.02
C GLN A 8 3.46 -5.93 -11.94
N ALA A 9 3.32 -5.68 -13.24
CA ALA A 9 4.41 -5.79 -14.20
C ALA A 9 5.55 -4.80 -13.88
N ALA A 10 5.23 -3.53 -13.63
CA ALA A 10 6.22 -2.50 -13.28
C ALA A 10 7.01 -2.85 -12.00
N MET A 11 6.33 -3.31 -10.95
CA MET A 11 7.00 -3.75 -9.71
C MET A 11 7.92 -4.94 -9.94
N SER A 12 7.48 -5.93 -10.74
CA SER A 12 8.27 -7.11 -11.04
C SER A 12 9.53 -6.77 -11.84
N VAL A 13 9.40 -5.86 -12.81
CA VAL A 13 10.54 -5.32 -13.58
C VAL A 13 11.50 -4.58 -12.66
N SER A 14 11.02 -3.74 -11.74
CA SER A 14 11.87 -3.00 -10.79
C SER A 14 12.67 -3.93 -9.88
N ALA A 15 12.06 -4.99 -9.35
CA ALA A 15 12.77 -5.98 -8.54
C ALA A 15 13.81 -6.75 -9.36
N ALA A 16 13.48 -7.12 -10.60
CA ALA A 16 14.38 -7.81 -11.50
C ALA A 16 15.59 -6.95 -11.89
N THR A 17 15.39 -5.67 -12.19
CA THR A 17 16.49 -4.74 -12.48
C THR A 17 17.40 -4.55 -11.27
N GLY A 18 16.84 -4.49 -10.06
CA GLY A 18 17.65 -4.44 -8.83
C GLY A 18 18.52 -5.70 -8.67
N LEU A 19 17.98 -6.88 -8.97
CA LEU A 19 18.77 -8.12 -8.96
C LEU A 19 19.90 -8.09 -10.00
N VAL A 20 19.63 -7.50 -11.17
CA VAL A 20 20.64 -7.33 -12.21
C VAL A 20 21.79 -6.46 -11.72
N ASP A 21 21.50 -5.33 -11.08
CA ASP A 21 22.53 -4.45 -10.53
C ASP A 21 23.37 -5.13 -9.45
N VAL A 22 22.72 -5.89 -8.56
CA VAL A 22 23.45 -6.68 -7.55
C VAL A 22 24.38 -7.68 -8.24
N ALA A 23 23.89 -8.45 -9.21
CA ALA A 23 24.73 -9.42 -9.91
C ALA A 23 25.91 -8.75 -10.64
N ALA A 24 25.71 -7.56 -11.21
CA ALA A 24 26.75 -6.79 -11.87
C ALA A 24 27.84 -6.32 -10.89
N HIS A 25 27.47 -5.75 -9.74
CA HIS A 25 28.45 -5.30 -8.74
C HIS A 25 29.26 -6.44 -8.12
N TYR A 26 28.71 -7.65 -8.06
CA TYR A 26 29.42 -8.85 -7.63
C TYR A 26 30.28 -9.48 -8.74
N GLY A 27 30.13 -9.04 -9.98
CA GLY A 27 30.83 -9.60 -11.14
C GLY A 27 30.37 -11.01 -11.49
N LEU A 28 29.07 -11.30 -11.33
CA LEU A 28 28.49 -12.63 -11.59
C LEU A 28 28.08 -12.85 -13.05
N TYR A 29 28.14 -11.82 -13.89
CA TYR A 29 27.82 -11.93 -15.30
C TYR A 29 28.97 -12.51 -16.12
N SER A 30 28.63 -13.28 -17.15
CA SER A 30 29.58 -13.84 -18.11
C SER A 30 30.28 -12.78 -18.97
N LYS A 31 29.70 -11.57 -19.06
CA LYS A 31 30.29 -10.42 -19.75
C LYS A 31 30.18 -9.20 -18.84
N GLU A 32 31.26 -8.41 -18.76
CA GLU A 32 31.25 -7.16 -18.00
C GLU A 32 30.20 -6.20 -18.57
N SER A 33 29.38 -5.65 -17.69
CA SER A 33 28.41 -4.62 -18.09
C SER A 33 29.16 -3.31 -18.30
N PRO A 34 29.04 -2.67 -19.48
CA PRO A 34 29.66 -1.37 -19.70
C PRO A 34 29.12 -0.39 -18.65
N ASN A 35 30.02 0.41 -18.07
CA ASN A 35 29.73 1.44 -17.07
C ASN A 35 29.32 0.96 -15.66
N VAL A 36 29.52 -0.31 -15.31
CA VAL A 36 29.32 -0.80 -13.93
C VAL A 36 30.66 -1.17 -13.31
N LEU A 37 31.02 -0.52 -12.20
CA LEU A 37 32.21 -0.88 -11.41
C LEU A 37 31.91 -2.13 -10.56
N ILE A 38 32.72 -3.17 -10.75
CA ILE A 38 32.67 -4.37 -9.91
C ILE A 38 33.26 -4.03 -8.54
N THR A 39 32.42 -3.97 -7.52
CA THR A 39 32.80 -3.55 -6.15
C THR A 39 32.83 -4.71 -5.16
N ARG A 40 32.18 -5.83 -5.46
CA ARG A 40 32.08 -7.03 -4.59
C ARG A 40 31.80 -6.69 -3.13
N PRO A 41 30.70 -5.97 -2.85
CA PRO A 41 30.43 -5.49 -1.51
C PRO A 41 30.31 -6.67 -0.53
N GLY A 42 30.73 -6.45 0.72
CA GLY A 42 30.67 -7.47 1.76
C GLY A 42 29.24 -8.00 2.00
N LYS A 43 28.25 -7.11 1.93
CA LYS A 43 26.82 -7.43 2.02
C LYS A 43 25.99 -6.47 1.18
N THR A 44 24.91 -6.96 0.60
CA THR A 44 23.91 -6.16 -0.13
C THR A 44 22.51 -6.61 0.23
N LEU A 45 21.61 -5.67 0.46
CA LEU A 45 20.20 -5.94 0.71
C LEU A 45 19.39 -5.56 -0.53
N LEU A 46 18.56 -6.50 -1.00
CA LEU A 46 17.57 -6.26 -2.04
C LEU A 46 16.18 -6.49 -1.44
N GLY A 47 15.31 -5.49 -1.55
CA GLY A 47 13.90 -5.58 -1.21
C GLY A 47 13.05 -5.66 -2.47
N GLY A 48 11.99 -6.46 -2.42
CA GLY A 48 10.95 -6.51 -3.45
C GLY A 48 9.58 -6.33 -2.81
N ASN A 49 8.76 -5.48 -3.40
CA ASN A 49 7.39 -5.20 -2.97
C ASN A 49 6.40 -5.61 -4.08
N GLY A 50 5.26 -6.19 -3.71
CA GLY A 50 4.19 -6.58 -4.62
C GLY A 50 2.78 -6.41 -4.02
N GLY A 51 1.79 -6.34 -4.91
CA GLY A 51 0.39 -6.09 -4.53
C GLY A 51 0.16 -4.61 -4.20
N ILE A 52 -0.64 -4.31 -3.18
CA ILE A 52 -0.72 -2.96 -2.58
C ILE A 52 0.05 -3.03 -1.26
N ASP A 53 1.36 -3.21 -1.37
CA ASP A 53 2.26 -3.45 -0.23
C ASP A 53 1.93 -4.70 0.61
N SER A 54 1.25 -5.68 0.00
CA SER A 54 0.80 -6.89 0.69
C SER A 54 1.83 -8.03 0.68
N ILE A 55 2.83 -7.95 -0.21
CA ILE A 55 3.91 -8.93 -0.32
C ILE A 55 5.22 -8.17 -0.26
N ASN A 56 6.02 -8.46 0.76
CA ASN A 56 7.36 -7.90 0.93
C ASN A 56 8.37 -9.04 1.03
N SER A 57 9.37 -9.02 0.15
CA SER A 57 10.44 -10.01 0.07
C SER A 57 11.78 -9.31 0.27
N VAL A 58 12.69 -9.94 1.02
CA VAL A 58 14.02 -9.42 1.24
C VAL A 58 15.04 -10.52 0.96
N ALA A 59 16.06 -10.19 0.18
CA ALA A 59 17.23 -11.03 -0.03
C ALA A 59 18.48 -10.28 0.44
N ILE A 60 19.36 -10.99 1.16
CA ILE A 60 20.68 -10.48 1.53
C ILE A 60 21.71 -11.29 0.76
N PHE A 61 22.51 -10.61 -0.04
CA PHE A 61 23.66 -11.14 -0.76
C PHE A 61 24.93 -10.84 0.03
N SER A 62 25.92 -11.72 -0.04
CA SER A 62 27.22 -11.51 0.60
C SER A 62 28.31 -12.14 -0.23
N SER A 63 29.47 -11.50 -0.27
CA SER A 63 30.68 -12.05 -0.88
C SER A 63 31.38 -13.07 0.04
N GLU A 64 30.92 -13.16 1.29
CA GLU A 64 31.39 -14.16 2.26
C GLU A 64 30.42 -15.33 2.33
N PRO A 65 30.92 -16.59 2.33
CA PRO A 65 30.07 -17.76 2.44
C PRO A 65 29.42 -17.83 3.83
N SER A 66 28.11 -18.04 3.85
CA SER A 66 27.36 -18.25 5.10
C SER A 66 27.61 -19.65 5.65
N ARG A 67 27.88 -19.72 6.96
CA ARG A 67 27.90 -20.98 7.74
C ARG A 67 26.56 -21.27 8.43
N LEU A 68 25.60 -20.36 8.32
CA LEU A 68 24.31 -20.46 9.02
C LEU A 68 23.36 -21.38 8.27
N LYS A 69 22.72 -22.30 9.00
CA LYS A 69 21.65 -23.13 8.45
C LYS A 69 20.39 -22.29 8.21
N PRO A 70 19.65 -22.51 7.11
CA PRO A 70 18.38 -21.84 6.86
C PRO A 70 17.41 -22.03 8.04
N LYS A 71 16.85 -20.93 8.55
CA LYS A 71 15.86 -20.96 9.62
C LYS A 71 14.46 -20.99 9.01
N LYS A 72 13.60 -21.90 9.47
CA LYS A 72 12.16 -21.84 9.14
C LYS A 72 11.56 -20.56 9.72
N ILE A 73 10.95 -19.75 8.87
CA ILE A 73 10.28 -18.51 9.26
C ILE A 73 8.92 -18.87 9.87
N LYS A 74 8.58 -18.27 11.01
CA LYS A 74 7.22 -18.35 11.57
C LYS A 74 6.34 -17.37 10.81
N ILE A 75 5.40 -17.90 10.04
CA ILE A 75 4.42 -17.09 9.31
C ILE A 75 3.41 -16.57 10.34
N LYS A 76 3.30 -15.24 10.50
CA LYS A 76 2.17 -14.64 11.23
C LYS A 76 0.93 -14.74 10.35
N ARG A 77 -0.18 -15.21 10.93
CA ARG A 77 -1.47 -15.21 10.23
C ARG A 77 -1.92 -13.76 10.06
N LEU A 78 -2.08 -13.32 8.82
CA LEU A 78 -2.66 -12.02 8.52
C LEU A 78 -4.11 -12.01 9.02
N PHE A 79 -4.53 -10.93 9.68
CA PHE A 79 -5.93 -10.73 10.01
C PHE A 79 -6.64 -10.15 8.79
N LEU A 80 -7.80 -10.70 8.47
CA LEU A 80 -8.69 -10.11 7.47
C LEU A 80 -9.45 -8.97 8.15
N ASN A 81 -9.39 -7.78 7.55
CA ASN A 81 -10.20 -6.66 7.99
C ASN A 81 -11.69 -7.00 7.87
N GLN A 82 -12.49 -6.67 8.88
CA GLN A 82 -13.95 -6.72 8.77
C GLN A 82 -14.43 -5.39 8.19
N ASN A 83 -14.97 -5.43 6.97
CA ASN A 83 -15.27 -4.27 6.13
C ASN A 83 -16.70 -3.72 6.32
N TRP A 84 -17.29 -3.88 7.51
CA TRP A 84 -18.65 -3.46 7.81
C TRP A 84 -18.71 -2.49 8.99
N ALA A 85 -19.69 -1.60 8.96
CA ALA A 85 -20.00 -0.64 10.01
C ALA A 85 -21.52 -0.61 10.24
N ASN A 86 -21.94 -0.43 11.49
CA ASN A 86 -23.35 -0.19 11.79
C ASN A 86 -23.76 1.20 11.29
N ASP A 87 -25.03 1.36 10.93
CA ASP A 87 -25.56 2.68 10.61
C ASP A 87 -25.44 3.60 11.84
N ASN A 88 -25.00 4.83 11.61
CA ASN A 88 -24.71 5.84 12.63
C ASN A 88 -23.53 5.51 13.58
N GLU A 89 -22.76 4.45 13.33
CA GLU A 89 -21.53 4.17 14.08
C GLU A 89 -20.51 5.29 13.85
N ILE A 90 -19.82 5.70 14.93
CA ILE A 90 -18.79 6.74 14.86
C ILE A 90 -17.41 6.07 14.86
N GLY A 91 -16.62 6.38 13.84
CA GLY A 91 -15.22 5.98 13.75
C GLY A 91 -14.29 7.19 13.78
N THR A 92 -13.01 6.90 13.96
CA THR A 92 -11.94 7.91 13.92
C THR A 92 -11.20 7.81 12.60
N LEU A 93 -10.90 8.95 11.99
CA LEU A 93 -10.14 9.00 10.76
C LEU A 93 -8.76 8.37 10.96
N TYR A 94 -8.43 7.36 10.16
CA TYR A 94 -7.12 6.73 10.16
C TYR A 94 -6.25 7.18 8.99
N SER A 95 -6.82 7.39 7.81
CA SER A 95 -6.09 7.95 6.67
C SER A 95 -7.09 8.57 5.71
N SER A 96 -6.67 9.54 4.93
CA SER A 96 -7.46 10.10 3.84
C SER A 96 -6.62 10.35 2.60
N THR A 97 -7.30 10.54 1.49
CA THR A 97 -6.71 11.07 0.27
C THR A 97 -7.76 11.80 -0.56
N THR A 98 -7.33 12.81 -1.30
CA THR A 98 -8.13 13.40 -2.38
C THR A 98 -8.00 12.54 -3.65
N VAL A 99 -9.12 12.00 -4.13
CA VAL A 99 -9.21 11.26 -5.39
C VAL A 99 -9.45 12.26 -6.53
N ASN A 100 -8.42 12.45 -7.37
CA ASN A 100 -8.47 13.37 -8.50
C ASN A 100 -8.85 12.70 -9.83
N LEU A 101 -8.71 11.37 -9.92
CA LEU A 101 -8.99 10.59 -11.12
C LEU A 101 -9.76 9.31 -10.76
N ASN A 102 -10.96 9.13 -11.34
CA ASN A 102 -11.81 7.97 -11.10
C ASN A 102 -12.62 7.58 -12.36
N PRO A 103 -11.96 7.17 -13.45
CA PRO A 103 -12.64 6.89 -14.72
C PRO A 103 -13.58 5.69 -14.59
N GLY A 104 -14.80 5.83 -15.11
CA GLY A 104 -15.79 4.74 -15.18
C GLY A 104 -16.61 4.50 -13.91
N PHE A 105 -16.57 5.42 -12.94
CA PHE A 105 -17.37 5.35 -11.72
C PHE A 105 -18.36 6.50 -11.60
N ILE A 106 -19.43 6.28 -10.83
CA ILE A 106 -20.53 7.24 -10.62
C ILE A 106 -20.08 8.46 -9.78
N THR A 107 -19.12 8.28 -8.88
CA THR A 107 -18.62 9.38 -8.04
C THR A 107 -17.69 10.27 -8.85
N LYS A 108 -18.11 11.53 -9.09
CA LYS A 108 -17.33 12.53 -9.82
C LYS A 108 -16.15 13.03 -8.97
N THR A 109 -14.99 13.15 -9.60
CA THR A 109 -13.80 13.76 -9.00
C THR A 109 -13.85 15.29 -9.08
N PRO A 110 -13.15 16.01 -8.17
CA PRO A 110 -12.41 15.49 -7.02
C PRO A 110 -13.34 15.15 -5.84
N TYR A 111 -12.94 14.17 -5.03
CA TYR A 111 -13.61 13.83 -3.77
C TYR A 111 -12.64 13.27 -2.74
N SER A 112 -13.02 13.33 -1.48
CA SER A 112 -12.22 12.83 -0.35
C SER A 112 -12.62 11.41 -0.02
N LEU A 113 -11.64 10.53 0.03
CA LEU A 113 -11.77 9.14 0.43
C LEU A 113 -11.06 8.96 1.78
N ALA A 114 -11.74 8.35 2.74
CA ALA A 114 -11.19 8.12 4.07
C ALA A 114 -11.20 6.63 4.43
N LEU A 115 -10.11 6.17 5.04
CA LEU A 115 -10.06 4.97 5.84
C LEU A 115 -10.38 5.35 7.28
N VAL A 116 -11.44 4.77 7.82
CA VAL A 116 -11.94 5.06 9.16
C VAL A 116 -11.70 3.85 10.05
N LYS A 117 -11.03 4.08 11.17
CA LYS A 117 -10.87 3.11 12.25
C LYS A 117 -12.15 3.08 13.09
N MET A 118 -12.80 1.93 13.10
CA MET A 118 -13.98 1.67 13.92
C MET A 118 -13.53 1.05 15.26
N GLN A 119 -14.38 0.21 15.88
CA GLN A 119 -13.95 -0.62 17.00
C GLN A 119 -12.71 -1.47 16.66
N PRO A 120 -11.94 -1.95 17.66
CA PRO A 120 -10.67 -2.65 17.45
C PRO A 120 -10.74 -3.75 16.37
N GLY A 121 -9.84 -3.66 15.39
CA GLY A 121 -9.74 -4.64 14.30
C GLY A 121 -10.68 -4.43 13.12
N ARG A 122 -11.49 -3.35 13.11
CA ARG A 122 -12.40 -3.02 12.01
C ARG A 122 -12.04 -1.67 11.38
N TYR A 123 -11.84 -1.68 10.07
CA TYR A 123 -11.62 -0.48 9.26
C TYR A 123 -12.60 -0.46 8.10
N VAL A 124 -13.14 0.72 7.78
CA VAL A 124 -14.03 0.90 6.62
C VAL A 124 -13.54 2.04 5.75
N MET A 125 -13.74 1.90 4.44
CA MET A 125 -13.42 2.94 3.47
C MET A 125 -14.70 3.66 3.09
N VAL A 126 -14.69 4.98 3.17
CA VAL A 126 -15.88 5.81 2.95
C VAL A 126 -15.56 7.05 2.13
N ASN A 127 -16.53 7.48 1.32
CA ASN A 127 -16.53 8.83 0.77
C ASN A 127 -16.91 9.81 1.87
N VAL A 128 -16.21 10.93 1.99
CA VAL A 128 -16.42 11.89 3.09
C VAL A 128 -17.40 12.98 2.67
N PHE A 129 -18.39 13.22 3.51
CA PHE A 129 -19.40 14.26 3.36
C PHE A 129 -19.34 15.22 4.54
N ASN A 130 -19.70 16.48 4.32
CA ASN A 130 -19.92 17.42 5.41
C ASN A 130 -21.27 17.17 6.10
N SER A 131 -21.53 17.89 7.19
CA SER A 131 -22.78 17.82 7.95
C SER A 131 -24.04 18.21 7.16
N LYS A 132 -23.89 18.90 6.01
CA LYS A 132 -24.97 19.24 5.08
C LYS A 132 -25.25 18.13 4.04
N GLY A 133 -24.46 17.05 4.05
CA GLY A 133 -24.57 15.97 3.08
C GLY A 133 -23.89 16.26 1.74
N GLU A 134 -23.02 17.27 1.67
CA GLU A 134 -22.25 17.59 0.47
C GLU A 134 -20.94 16.80 0.48
N LEU A 135 -20.60 16.20 -0.67
CA LEU A 135 -19.35 15.45 -0.83
C LEU A 135 -18.15 16.39 -0.72
N LEU A 136 -17.23 16.11 0.21
CA LEU A 136 -16.03 16.91 0.40
C LEU A 136 -15.04 16.63 -0.73
N LYS A 137 -14.58 17.70 -1.38
CA LYS A 137 -13.70 17.63 -2.56
C LYS A 137 -12.22 17.43 -2.22
N THR A 138 -11.83 17.72 -0.99
CA THR A 138 -10.44 17.60 -0.53
C THR A 138 -10.37 17.22 0.95
N ASP A 139 -9.29 16.53 1.30
CA ASP A 139 -8.99 16.07 2.66
C ASP A 139 -8.00 16.96 3.41
N GLN A 140 -7.67 18.14 2.88
CA GLN A 140 -6.69 19.07 3.48
C GLN A 140 -7.02 19.48 4.92
N ASP A 141 -8.31 19.56 5.26
CA ASP A 141 -8.76 19.98 6.60
C ASP A 141 -8.92 18.79 7.56
N PHE A 142 -8.59 17.57 7.13
CA PHE A 142 -8.78 16.38 7.94
C PHE A 142 -7.60 16.17 8.89
N GLN A 143 -7.91 15.92 10.15
CA GLN A 143 -6.91 15.66 11.17
C GLN A 143 -6.83 14.16 11.45
N PHE A 144 -5.65 13.60 11.21
CA PHE A 144 -5.34 12.20 11.51
C PHE A 144 -5.62 11.87 12.98
N ASP A 145 -6.25 10.72 13.22
CA ASP A 145 -6.56 10.15 14.55
C ASP A 145 -7.39 11.06 15.48
N SER A 146 -8.05 12.09 14.92
CA SER A 146 -8.81 13.07 15.69
C SER A 146 -10.14 13.46 15.03
N SER A 147 -10.17 13.62 13.71
CA SER A 147 -11.43 13.80 12.97
C SER A 147 -12.32 12.57 13.15
N LYS A 148 -13.59 12.80 13.48
CA LYS A 148 -14.59 11.75 13.66
C LYS A 148 -15.53 11.72 12.46
N LEU A 149 -15.90 10.52 12.06
CA LEU A 149 -16.84 10.31 10.97
C LEU A 149 -17.98 9.43 11.45
N LYS A 150 -19.20 9.92 11.27
CA LYS A 150 -20.42 9.14 11.46
C LYS A 150 -20.72 8.38 10.18
N ILE A 151 -20.74 7.05 10.26
CA ILE A 151 -20.94 6.19 9.09
C ILE A 151 -22.43 6.06 8.78
N ARG A 152 -22.78 6.20 7.50
CA ARG A 152 -24.10 5.85 6.98
C ARG A 152 -23.99 4.91 5.80
N ASN A 153 -24.90 3.95 5.72
CA ASN A 153 -25.02 3.06 4.56
C ASN A 153 -26.22 3.50 3.71
N GLU A 154 -25.94 3.98 2.51
CA GLU A 154 -26.99 4.30 1.53
C GLU A 154 -26.82 3.40 0.31
N ASN A 155 -27.78 2.50 0.09
CA ASN A 155 -27.80 1.57 -1.05
C ASN A 155 -26.50 0.75 -1.20
N GLY A 156 -25.89 0.34 -0.09
CA GLY A 156 -24.64 -0.42 -0.08
C GLY A 156 -23.37 0.43 -0.19
N ILE A 157 -23.50 1.77 -0.28
CA ILE A 157 -22.38 2.70 -0.32
C ILE A 157 -22.20 3.32 1.07
N LEU A 158 -21.01 3.15 1.65
CA LEU A 158 -20.66 3.75 2.91
C LEU A 158 -20.26 5.22 2.74
N LYS A 159 -20.94 6.09 3.48
CA LYS A 159 -20.64 7.52 3.60
C LYS A 159 -20.10 7.80 5.01
N GLY A 160 -19.06 8.62 5.10
CA GLY A 160 -18.59 9.16 6.36
C GLY A 160 -18.99 10.63 6.46
N ILE A 161 -19.88 10.96 7.40
CA ILE A 161 -20.26 12.35 7.68
C ILE A 161 -19.27 12.89 8.70
N LEU A 162 -18.49 13.89 8.32
CA LEU A 162 -17.57 14.60 9.22
C LEU A 162 -18.39 15.30 10.32
N ILE A 163 -18.05 15.05 11.59
CA ILE A 163 -18.73 15.61 12.77
C ILE A 163 -17.78 16.48 13.60
#